data_AF-A0A6C7QA67-F1
#
_entry.id   AF-A0A6C7QA67-F1
#
_cell.length_a   1.000
_cell.length_b   1.000
_cell.length_c   1.000
_cell.angle_alpha   90.00
_cell.angle_beta   90.00
_cell.angle_gamma   90.00
#
_symmetry.space_group_name_H-M   'P 1'
#
loop_
_entity.id
_entity.type
_entity.pdbx_description
1 polymer ?
#
loop_
_entity_poly.entity_id
_entity_poly.type
_entity_poly.pdbx_seq_one_letter_code
_entity_poly.pdbx_strand_id
1 'polypeptide(L)'
;TKRGLEQDNQAVKESVQTVSVVEGGNLTARITANPRNPQLIELKNVLNKLLDVLQARVGSDMNAIHKIFEEYKSLDFRNKLENASGSVELTTNALGDEIVKMLKQSSDFANALANESGKLQTAVQSLTTSSNSQAQSLEETAAALEEITSSMQNVSVKTSDVITQSEEIKNVTGIIGDIADQINLLALNAA
;
A
#
# COMPACT_ATOMS: atom_id res chain seq x y z
N THR A 1 -37.22 -68.76 15.65
CA THR A 1 -37.87 -69.14 14.38
C THR A 1 -36.93 -68.80 13.22
N LYS A 2 -36.93 -69.55 12.11
CA LYS A 2 -36.04 -69.31 10.95
C LYS A 2 -36.05 -67.86 10.47
N ARG A 3 -37.25 -67.24 10.44
CA ARG A 3 -37.45 -65.84 10.07
C ARG A 3 -36.72 -64.83 10.97
N GLY A 4 -36.55 -65.12 12.26
CA GLY A 4 -35.82 -64.22 13.17
C GLY A 4 -34.32 -64.21 12.92
N LEU A 5 -33.73 -65.39 12.70
CA LEU A 5 -32.32 -65.52 12.34
C LEU A 5 -32.01 -64.85 11.01
N GLU A 6 -32.93 -64.90 10.05
CA GLU A 6 -32.77 -64.22 8.77
C GLU A 6 -32.79 -62.68 8.91
N GLN A 7 -33.67 -62.14 9.75
CA GLN A 7 -33.68 -60.70 10.08
C GLN A 7 -32.40 -60.25 10.79
N ASP A 8 -31.89 -61.08 11.72
CA ASP A 8 -30.64 -60.81 12.43
C ASP A 8 -29.44 -60.82 11.46
N ASN A 9 -29.36 -61.83 10.58
CA ASN A 9 -28.30 -61.93 9.55
C ASN A 9 -28.34 -60.75 8.58
N GLN A 10 -29.53 -60.31 8.18
CA GLN A 10 -29.69 -59.15 7.30
C GLN A 10 -29.20 -57.86 7.97
N ALA A 11 -29.49 -57.67 9.27
CA ALA A 11 -29.01 -56.51 10.01
C ALA A 11 -27.47 -56.48 10.13
N VAL A 12 -26.84 -57.63 10.36
CA VAL A 12 -25.37 -57.72 10.37
C VAL A 12 -24.79 -57.39 9.00
N LYS A 13 -25.37 -57.94 7.92
CA LYS A 13 -24.92 -57.66 6.56
C LYS A 13 -25.05 -56.17 6.19
N GLU A 14 -26.19 -55.56 6.49
CA GLU A 14 -26.38 -54.12 6.24
C GLU A 14 -25.41 -53.28 7.09
N SER A 15 -25.15 -53.66 8.35
CA SER A 15 -24.19 -52.95 9.20
C SER A 15 -22.79 -52.90 8.57
N VAL A 16 -22.32 -54.03 8.03
CA VAL A 16 -21.04 -54.09 7.30
C VAL A 16 -21.07 -53.19 6.05
N GLN A 17 -22.18 -53.19 5.31
CA GLN A 17 -22.34 -52.33 4.14
C GLN A 17 -22.36 -50.84 4.50
N THR A 18 -23.07 -50.45 5.56
CA THR A 18 -23.12 -49.07 6.06
C THR A 18 -21.73 -48.59 6.45
N VAL A 19 -20.95 -49.42 7.16
CA VAL A 19 -19.56 -49.09 7.51
C VAL A 19 -18.72 -48.89 6.25
N SER A 20 -18.84 -49.75 5.24
CA SER A 20 -18.09 -49.58 3.98
C SER A 20 -18.45 -48.28 3.23
N VAL A 21 -19.72 -47.85 3.27
CA VAL A 21 -20.14 -46.56 2.70
C VAL A 21 -19.56 -45.37 3.48
N VAL A 22 -19.49 -45.49 4.80
CA VAL A 22 -18.88 -44.49 5.70
C VAL A 22 -17.37 -44.41 5.49
N GLU A 23 -16.69 -45.55 5.32
CA GLU A 23 -15.26 -45.60 4.94
C GLU A 23 -15.00 -44.94 3.59
N GLY A 24 -15.97 -45.02 2.67
CA GLY A 24 -15.97 -44.27 1.41
C GLY A 24 -16.22 -42.77 1.56
N GLY A 25 -16.43 -42.27 2.78
CA GLY A 25 -16.57 -40.85 3.10
C GLY A 25 -18.01 -40.34 3.23
N ASN A 26 -19.03 -41.18 2.99
CA ASN A 26 -20.43 -40.75 3.11
C ASN A 26 -20.96 -41.01 4.53
N LEU A 27 -21.07 -39.94 5.32
CA LEU A 27 -21.52 -39.99 6.71
C LEU A 27 -23.05 -39.94 6.86
N THR A 28 -23.80 -39.89 5.77
CA THR A 28 -25.28 -39.90 5.78
C THR A 28 -25.87 -41.32 5.87
N ALA A 29 -25.06 -42.36 5.66
CA ALA A 29 -25.51 -43.74 5.68
C ALA A 29 -26.03 -44.16 7.06
N ARG A 30 -27.09 -44.97 7.11
CA ARG A 30 -27.66 -45.49 8.36
C ARG A 30 -28.07 -46.95 8.19
N ILE A 31 -28.03 -47.70 9.29
CA ILE A 31 -28.51 -49.07 9.37
C ILE A 31 -30.03 -49.02 9.56
N THR A 32 -30.80 -49.55 8.60
CA THR A 32 -32.26 -49.46 8.58
C THR A 32 -32.95 -50.78 8.94
N ALA A 33 -32.29 -51.92 8.71
CA ALA A 33 -32.76 -53.26 9.04
C ALA A 33 -33.09 -53.36 10.54
N ASN A 34 -34.11 -54.15 10.83
CA ASN A 34 -34.62 -54.32 12.18
C ASN A 34 -34.41 -55.77 12.62
N PRO A 35 -33.32 -56.06 13.37
CA PRO A 35 -33.09 -57.39 13.92
C PRO A 35 -34.11 -57.71 15.02
N ARG A 36 -34.23 -58.99 15.37
CA ARG A 36 -35.01 -59.46 16.51
C ARG A 36 -34.16 -59.65 17.76
N ASN A 37 -32.87 -59.92 17.60
CA ASN A 37 -31.95 -60.04 18.72
C ASN A 37 -31.81 -58.67 19.43
N PRO A 38 -32.13 -58.58 20.74
CA PRO A 38 -32.05 -57.31 21.48
C PRO A 38 -30.68 -56.65 21.46
N GLN A 39 -29.60 -57.43 21.48
CA GLN A 39 -28.22 -56.92 21.42
C GLN A 39 -27.90 -56.33 20.04
N LEU A 40 -28.45 -56.89 18.96
CA LEU A 40 -28.29 -56.33 17.62
C LEU A 40 -29.12 -55.04 17.43
N ILE A 41 -30.28 -54.93 18.09
CA ILE A 41 -31.04 -53.68 18.12
C ILE A 41 -30.24 -52.59 18.83
N GLU A 42 -29.67 -52.91 20.00
CA GLU A 42 -28.81 -51.99 20.74
C GLU A 42 -27.60 -51.55 19.91
N LEU A 43 -26.90 -52.51 19.28
CA LEU A 43 -25.76 -52.23 18.41
C LEU A 43 -26.14 -51.30 17.24
N LYS A 44 -27.24 -51.59 16.53
CA LYS A 44 -27.77 -50.70 15.48
C LYS A 44 -27.98 -49.28 16.01
N ASN A 45 -28.61 -49.13 17.17
CA ASN A 45 -28.95 -47.82 17.73
C ASN A 45 -27.69 -47.04 18.12
N VAL A 46 -26.71 -47.70 18.73
CA VAL A 46 -25.43 -47.09 19.10
C VAL A 46 -24.64 -46.68 17.85
N LEU A 47 -24.58 -47.53 16.83
CA LEU A 47 -23.91 -47.21 15.56
C LEU A 47 -24.59 -46.06 14.83
N ASN A 48 -25.92 -46.06 14.69
CA ASN A 48 -26.62 -44.95 14.06
C ASN A 48 -26.43 -43.64 14.84
N LYS A 49 -26.44 -43.69 16.18
CA LYS A 49 -26.15 -42.52 17.02
C LYS A 49 -24.72 -42.02 16.82
N LEU A 50 -23.74 -42.91 16.69
CA LEU A 50 -22.36 -42.54 16.35
C LEU A 50 -22.32 -41.82 15.00
N LEU A 51 -23.02 -42.34 13.99
CA LEU A 51 -23.07 -41.73 12.66
C LEU A 51 -23.79 -40.37 12.68
N ASP A 52 -24.84 -40.20 13.49
CA ASP A 52 -25.50 -38.90 13.71
C ASP A 52 -24.54 -37.87 14.30
N VAL A 53 -23.73 -38.27 15.29
CA VAL A 53 -22.71 -37.40 15.90
C VAL A 53 -21.63 -37.05 14.88
N LEU A 54 -21.13 -38.02 14.11
CA LEU A 54 -20.12 -37.78 13.09
C LEU A 54 -20.64 -36.84 12.00
N GLN A 55 -21.87 -37.04 11.52
CA GLN A 55 -22.47 -36.17 10.51
C GLN A 55 -22.65 -34.73 11.03
N ALA A 56 -23.12 -34.56 12.26
CA ALA A 56 -23.32 -33.23 12.85
C ALA A 56 -21.99 -32.50 13.15
N ARG A 57 -20.94 -33.24 13.54
CA ARG A 57 -19.64 -32.64 13.86
C ARG A 57 -18.77 -32.42 12.64
N VAL A 58 -18.71 -33.40 11.74
CA VAL A 58 -17.84 -33.37 10.57
C VAL A 58 -18.60 -32.79 9.38
N GLY A 59 -19.62 -33.50 8.91
CA GLY A 59 -20.31 -33.16 7.68
C GLY A 59 -20.96 -34.38 7.03
N SER A 60 -21.48 -34.19 5.83
CA SER A 60 -22.16 -35.25 5.07
C SER A 60 -21.21 -36.06 4.19
N ASP A 61 -20.23 -35.39 3.56
CA ASP A 61 -19.30 -36.00 2.61
C ASP A 61 -17.86 -35.59 2.91
N MET A 62 -17.07 -36.55 3.42
CA MET A 62 -15.66 -36.35 3.74
C MET A 62 -14.80 -36.09 2.50
N ASN A 63 -15.21 -36.59 1.32
CA ASN A 63 -14.45 -36.37 0.09
C ASN A 63 -14.58 -34.93 -0.39
N ALA A 64 -15.77 -34.34 -0.26
CA ALA A 64 -15.99 -32.93 -0.56
C ALA A 64 -15.13 -32.03 0.35
N ILE A 65 -15.10 -32.33 1.66
CA ILE A 65 -14.25 -31.63 2.63
C ILE A 65 -12.77 -31.75 2.23
N HIS A 66 -12.30 -32.97 1.93
CA HIS A 66 -10.92 -33.19 1.53
C HIS A 66 -10.55 -32.41 0.26
N LYS A 67 -11.42 -32.39 -0.74
CA LYS A 67 -11.20 -31.62 -1.98
C LYS A 67 -11.02 -30.12 -1.68
N ILE A 68 -11.89 -29.53 -0.86
CA ILE A 68 -11.77 -28.12 -0.47
C ILE A 68 -10.48 -27.86 0.31
N PHE A 69 -10.05 -28.77 1.17
CA PHE A 69 -8.76 -28.65 1.85
C PHE A 69 -7.57 -28.68 0.89
N GLU A 70 -7.58 -29.52 -0.16
CA GLU A 70 -6.51 -29.50 -1.17
C GLU A 70 -6.50 -28.20 -1.98
N GLU A 71 -7.68 -27.66 -2.32
CA GLU A 71 -7.80 -26.35 -2.97
C GLU A 71 -7.23 -25.25 -2.06
N TYR A 72 -7.58 -25.23 -0.77
CA TYR A 72 -7.09 -24.24 0.19
C TYR A 72 -5.58 -24.38 0.45
N LYS A 73 -5.04 -25.60 0.46
CA LYS A 73 -3.59 -25.85 0.52
C LYS A 73 -2.86 -25.28 -0.70
N SER A 74 -3.50 -25.27 -1.86
CA SER A 74 -2.99 -24.62 -3.07
C SER A 74 -3.26 -23.10 -3.14
N LEU A 75 -3.75 -22.51 -2.04
CA LEU A 75 -4.14 -21.10 -1.90
C LEU A 75 -5.33 -20.70 -2.80
N ASP A 76 -6.13 -21.67 -3.26
CA ASP A 76 -7.36 -21.41 -3.99
C ASP A 76 -8.56 -21.43 -3.04
N PHE A 77 -9.03 -20.24 -2.66
CA PHE A 77 -10.16 -20.06 -1.74
C PHE A 77 -11.48 -19.72 -2.44
N ARG A 78 -11.57 -19.96 -3.77
CA ARG A 78 -12.74 -19.55 -4.56
C ARG A 78 -13.96 -20.44 -4.31
N ASN A 79 -13.73 -21.72 -4.04
CA ASN A 79 -14.80 -22.69 -3.83
C ASN A 79 -15.12 -22.87 -2.35
N LYS A 80 -16.30 -23.43 -2.10
CA LYS A 80 -16.86 -23.70 -0.77
C LYS A 80 -17.60 -25.02 -0.77
N LEU A 81 -17.83 -25.55 0.42
CA LEU A 81 -18.70 -26.70 0.65
C LEU A 81 -20.15 -26.26 0.51
N GLU A 82 -20.84 -26.77 -0.51
CA GLU A 82 -22.28 -26.57 -0.67
C GLU A 82 -23.05 -27.40 0.36
N ASN A 83 -24.21 -26.89 0.80
CA ASN A 83 -25.09 -27.55 1.78
C ASN A 83 -24.38 -27.97 3.08
N ALA A 84 -23.34 -27.22 3.48
CA ALA A 84 -22.62 -27.42 4.72
C ALA A 84 -23.58 -27.45 5.92
N SER A 85 -23.53 -28.53 6.68
CA SER A 85 -24.38 -28.76 7.86
C SER A 85 -23.57 -29.25 9.06
N GLY A 86 -22.44 -29.91 8.80
CA GLY A 86 -21.50 -30.30 9.84
C GLY A 86 -20.70 -29.11 10.37
N SER A 87 -20.30 -29.18 11.63
CA SER A 87 -19.50 -28.12 12.27
C SER A 87 -18.18 -27.86 11.54
N VAL A 88 -17.50 -28.90 11.04
CA VAL A 88 -16.26 -28.75 10.25
C VAL A 88 -16.54 -28.14 8.87
N GLU A 89 -17.58 -28.56 8.16
CA GLU A 89 -17.97 -27.95 6.87
C GLU A 89 -18.24 -26.44 7.02
N LEU A 90 -19.07 -26.06 8.01
CA LEU A 90 -19.41 -24.67 8.29
C LEU A 90 -18.18 -23.84 8.67
N THR A 91 -17.34 -24.38 9.54
CA THR A 91 -16.09 -23.71 9.96
C THR A 91 -15.13 -23.53 8.79
N THR A 92 -15.03 -24.52 7.91
CA THR A 92 -14.20 -24.46 6.70
C THR A 92 -14.63 -23.31 5.79
N ASN A 93 -15.95 -23.21 5.53
CA ASN A 93 -16.50 -22.12 4.72
C ASN A 93 -16.25 -20.75 5.37
N ALA A 94 -16.46 -20.63 6.68
CA ALA A 94 -16.22 -19.39 7.40
C ALA A 94 -14.74 -18.95 7.36
N LEU A 95 -13.81 -19.91 7.50
CA LEU A 95 -12.38 -19.64 7.36
C LEU A 95 -12.02 -19.21 5.94
N GLY A 96 -12.55 -19.89 4.92
CA GLY A 96 -12.36 -19.49 3.52
C GLY A 96 -12.83 -18.07 3.25
N ASP A 97 -14.00 -17.70 3.78
CA ASP A 97 -14.55 -16.35 3.67
C ASP A 97 -13.65 -15.28 4.31
N GLU A 98 -13.16 -15.54 5.52
CA GLU A 98 -12.28 -14.58 6.20
C GLU A 98 -10.92 -14.45 5.51
N ILE A 99 -10.38 -15.55 4.96
CA ILE A 99 -9.15 -15.51 4.17
C ILE A 99 -9.36 -14.68 2.89
N VAL A 100 -10.44 -14.91 2.14
CA VAL A 100 -10.74 -14.12 0.94
C VAL A 100 -10.88 -12.63 1.27
N LYS A 101 -11.56 -12.31 2.38
CA LYS A 101 -11.71 -10.94 2.86
C LYS A 101 -10.36 -10.30 3.21
N MET A 102 -9.50 -11.01 3.93
CA MET A 102 -8.16 -10.56 4.28
C MET A 102 -7.30 -10.32 3.03
N LEU A 103 -7.36 -11.23 2.04
CA LEU A 103 -6.64 -11.08 0.77
C LEU A 103 -7.12 -9.87 -0.03
N LYS A 104 -8.44 -9.62 -0.09
CA LYS A 104 -8.99 -8.41 -0.70
C LYS A 104 -8.50 -7.14 -0.02
N GLN A 105 -8.55 -7.09 1.31
CA GLN A 105 -8.05 -5.95 2.07
C GLN A 105 -6.55 -5.72 1.86
N SER A 106 -5.75 -6.78 1.79
CA SER A 106 -4.32 -6.70 1.50
C SER A 106 -4.07 -6.14 0.09
N SER A 107 -4.84 -6.57 -0.90
CA SER A 107 -4.80 -6.03 -2.27
C SER A 107 -5.17 -4.54 -2.30
N ASP A 108 -6.24 -4.14 -1.61
CA ASP A 108 -6.67 -2.74 -1.55
C ASP A 108 -5.60 -1.86 -0.91
N PHE A 109 -4.96 -2.34 0.17
CA PHE A 109 -3.84 -1.66 0.80
C PHE A 109 -2.63 -1.52 -0.14
N ALA A 110 -2.27 -2.58 -0.85
CA ALA A 110 -1.17 -2.54 -1.82
C ALA A 110 -1.43 -1.52 -2.94
N ASN A 111 -2.66 -1.45 -3.46
CA ASN A 111 -3.05 -0.47 -4.47
C ASN A 111 -3.01 0.97 -3.92
N ALA A 112 -3.51 1.20 -2.70
CA ALA A 112 -3.43 2.49 -2.06
C ALA A 112 -1.98 2.94 -1.86
N LEU A 113 -1.11 2.03 -1.38
CA LEU A 113 0.31 2.30 -1.19
C LEU A 113 1.02 2.63 -2.51
N ALA A 114 0.72 1.89 -3.59
CA ALA A 114 1.27 2.15 -4.91
C ALA A 114 0.86 3.55 -5.42
N ASN A 115 -0.40 3.94 -5.22
CA ASN A 115 -0.89 5.27 -5.59
C ASN A 115 -0.18 6.39 -4.81
N GLU A 116 -0.09 6.27 -3.49
CA GLU A 116 0.60 7.27 -2.65
C GLU A 116 2.10 7.34 -2.97
N SER A 117 2.74 6.21 -3.29
CA SER A 117 4.13 6.18 -3.74
C SER A 117 4.32 6.92 -5.08
N GLY A 118 3.38 6.77 -6.02
CA GLY A 118 3.40 7.50 -7.30
C GLY A 118 3.22 9.01 -7.12
N LYS A 119 2.33 9.44 -6.20
CA LYS A 119 2.18 10.86 -5.84
C LYS A 119 3.45 11.41 -5.22
N LEU A 120 4.06 10.67 -4.30
CA LEU A 120 5.32 11.06 -3.67
C LEU A 120 6.46 11.21 -4.70
N GLN A 121 6.58 10.25 -5.63
CA GLN A 121 7.56 10.34 -6.72
C GLN A 121 7.37 11.62 -7.54
N THR A 122 6.12 11.95 -7.89
CA THR A 122 5.79 13.18 -8.64
C THR A 122 6.14 14.43 -7.85
N ALA A 123 5.87 14.44 -6.54
CA ALA A 123 6.21 15.55 -5.65
C ALA A 123 7.73 15.75 -5.55
N VAL A 124 8.50 14.66 -5.40
CA VAL A 124 9.97 14.69 -5.35
C VAL A 124 10.56 15.17 -6.69
N GLN A 125 10.01 14.74 -7.82
CA GLN A 125 10.46 15.21 -9.14
C GLN A 125 10.19 16.70 -9.33
N SER A 126 9.00 17.17 -8.92
CA SER A 126 8.65 18.59 -8.94
C SER A 126 9.59 19.40 -8.05
N LEU A 127 9.84 18.93 -6.82
CA LEU A 127 10.76 19.57 -5.88
C LEU A 127 12.17 19.67 -6.46
N THR A 128 12.69 18.58 -7.02
CA THR A 128 14.03 18.54 -7.65
C THR A 128 14.14 19.54 -8.79
N THR A 129 13.10 19.61 -9.63
CA THR A 129 13.05 20.56 -10.76
C THR A 129 13.05 22.00 -10.26
N SER A 130 12.19 22.32 -9.27
CA SER A 130 12.14 23.64 -8.66
C SER A 130 13.45 24.02 -7.98
N SER A 131 14.11 23.09 -7.28
CA SER A 131 15.42 23.32 -6.66
C SER A 131 16.51 23.61 -7.70
N ASN A 132 16.52 22.92 -8.83
CA ASN A 132 17.46 23.19 -9.92
C ASN A 132 17.20 24.58 -10.55
N SER A 133 15.94 24.93 -10.81
CA SER A 133 15.60 26.27 -11.31
C SER A 133 15.99 27.37 -10.32
N GLN A 134 15.76 27.14 -9.01
CA GLN A 134 16.14 28.08 -7.96
C GLN A 134 17.66 28.27 -7.90
N ALA A 135 18.44 27.18 -8.05
CA ALA A 135 19.91 27.26 -8.10
C ALA A 135 20.37 28.09 -9.31
N GLN A 136 19.79 27.86 -10.49
CA GLN A 136 20.09 28.66 -11.68
C GLN A 136 19.75 30.15 -11.48
N SER A 137 18.58 30.48 -10.92
CA SER A 137 18.23 31.88 -10.63
C SER A 137 19.19 32.55 -9.63
N LEU A 138 19.74 31.78 -8.68
CA LEU A 138 20.78 32.28 -7.76
C LEU A 138 22.10 32.54 -8.48
N GLU A 139 22.51 31.67 -9.42
CA GLU A 139 23.68 31.90 -10.27
C GLU A 139 23.53 33.17 -11.13
N GLU A 140 22.36 33.36 -11.75
CA GLU A 140 22.05 34.56 -12.52
C GLU A 140 22.07 35.82 -11.65
N THR A 141 21.52 35.74 -10.43
CA THR A 141 21.56 36.86 -9.46
C THR A 141 22.98 37.18 -9.03
N ALA A 142 23.83 36.17 -8.80
CA ALA A 142 25.23 36.36 -8.45
C ALA A 142 26.00 37.05 -9.59
N ALA A 143 25.80 36.61 -10.84
CA ALA A 143 26.41 37.24 -12.01
C ALA A 143 25.99 38.71 -12.18
N ALA A 144 24.69 39.00 -11.99
CA ALA A 144 24.20 40.38 -12.01
C ALA A 144 24.83 41.24 -10.89
N LEU A 145 25.05 40.67 -9.70
CA LEU A 145 25.73 41.37 -8.61
C LEU A 145 27.22 41.62 -8.92
N GLU A 146 27.90 40.71 -9.61
CA GLU A 146 29.28 40.92 -10.07
C GLU A 146 29.34 42.09 -11.08
N GLU A 147 28.40 42.17 -12.02
CA GLU A 147 28.30 43.26 -12.98
C GLU A 147 28.01 44.62 -12.29
N ILE A 148 27.09 44.63 -11.32
CA ILE A 148 26.81 45.82 -10.51
C ILE A 148 28.07 46.27 -9.76
N THR A 149 28.81 45.34 -9.17
CA THR A 149 30.03 45.64 -8.42
C THR A 149 31.09 46.26 -9.34
N SER A 150 31.30 45.69 -10.52
CA SER A 150 32.20 46.25 -11.55
C SER A 150 31.76 47.65 -11.99
N SER A 151 30.47 47.85 -12.23
CA SER A 151 29.90 49.15 -12.58
C SER A 151 30.12 50.19 -11.47
N MET A 152 29.90 49.81 -10.21
CA MET A 152 30.15 50.67 -9.05
C MET A 152 31.63 51.05 -8.92
N GLN A 153 32.54 50.12 -9.20
CA GLN A 153 33.98 50.41 -9.22
C GLN A 153 34.33 51.43 -10.31
N ASN A 154 33.77 51.28 -11.52
CA ASN A 154 33.95 52.25 -12.61
C ASN A 154 33.39 53.64 -12.25
N VAL A 155 32.20 53.69 -11.64
CA VAL A 155 31.60 54.95 -11.16
C VAL A 155 32.47 55.59 -10.09
N SER A 156 33.05 54.81 -9.18
CA SER A 156 33.97 55.32 -8.15
C SER A 156 35.22 55.95 -8.77
N VAL A 157 35.85 55.30 -9.75
CA VAL A 157 36.99 55.84 -10.50
C VAL A 157 36.61 57.15 -11.19
N LYS A 158 35.48 57.18 -11.90
CA LYS A 158 35.00 58.40 -12.59
C LYS A 158 34.70 59.54 -11.62
N THR A 159 34.18 59.22 -10.44
CA THR A 159 33.95 60.22 -9.38
C THR A 159 35.27 60.80 -8.89
N SER A 160 36.31 59.98 -8.73
CA SER A 160 37.65 60.44 -8.39
C SER A 160 38.22 61.36 -9.47
N ASP A 161 38.11 61.00 -10.76
CA ASP A 161 38.55 61.84 -11.88
C ASP A 161 37.88 63.23 -11.83
N VAL A 162 36.57 63.27 -11.59
CA VAL A 162 35.80 64.52 -11.50
C VAL A 162 36.24 65.38 -10.31
N ILE A 163 36.58 64.78 -9.17
CA ILE A 163 37.12 65.49 -8.01
C ILE A 163 38.44 66.17 -8.39
N THR A 164 39.39 65.42 -8.97
CA THR A 164 40.68 65.97 -9.42
C THR A 164 40.49 67.11 -10.43
N GLN A 165 39.62 66.93 -11.41
CA GLN A 165 39.33 67.97 -12.41
C GLN A 165 38.67 69.20 -11.78
N SER A 166 37.82 69.02 -10.76
CA SER A 166 37.22 70.14 -10.02
C SER A 166 38.26 70.94 -9.23
N GLU A 167 39.27 70.27 -8.67
CA GLU A 167 40.41 70.95 -8.03
C GLU A 167 41.26 71.74 -9.03
N GLU A 168 41.50 71.19 -10.23
CA GLU A 168 42.17 71.91 -11.32
C GLU A 168 41.38 73.15 -11.75
N ILE A 169 40.07 73.02 -11.95
CA ILE A 169 39.19 74.15 -12.27
C ILE A 169 39.26 75.20 -11.15
N LYS A 170 39.21 74.80 -9.88
CA LYS A 170 39.34 75.71 -8.74
C LYS A 170 40.65 76.50 -8.81
N ASN A 171 41.78 75.83 -9.10
CA ASN A 171 43.08 76.48 -9.24
C ASN A 171 43.07 77.50 -10.39
N VAL A 172 42.51 77.15 -11.55
CA VAL A 172 42.37 78.06 -12.69
C VAL A 172 41.48 79.26 -12.34
N THR A 173 40.35 79.04 -11.68
CA THR A 173 39.47 80.14 -11.24
C THR A 173 40.13 81.06 -10.22
N GLY A 174 41.01 80.51 -9.36
CA GLY A 174 41.85 81.31 -8.45
C GLY A 174 42.78 82.23 -9.23
N ILE A 175 43.50 81.71 -10.22
CA ILE A 175 44.38 82.49 -11.10
C ILE A 175 43.59 83.58 -11.85
N ILE A 176 42.40 83.26 -12.36
CA ILE A 176 41.53 84.24 -13.03
C ILE A 176 41.11 85.35 -12.05
N GLY A 177 40.80 85.00 -10.81
CA GLY A 177 40.53 85.96 -9.74
C GLY A 177 41.71 86.91 -9.52
N ASP A 178 42.92 86.35 -9.35
CA ASP A 178 44.15 87.14 -9.18
C ASP A 178 44.40 88.08 -10.38
N ILE A 179 44.14 87.62 -11.61
CA ILE A 179 44.26 88.43 -12.83
C ILE A 179 43.21 89.55 -12.85
N ALA A 180 41.96 89.25 -12.48
CA ALA A 180 40.90 90.26 -12.42
C ALA A 180 41.24 91.37 -11.43
N ASP A 181 41.82 91.02 -10.27
CA ASP A 181 42.30 91.98 -9.27
C ASP A 181 43.44 92.84 -9.82
N GLN A 182 44.40 92.24 -10.55
CA GLN A 182 45.48 92.99 -11.20
C GLN A 182 44.96 93.97 -12.26
N ILE A 183 44.01 93.54 -13.11
CA ILE A 183 43.41 94.41 -14.13
C ILE A 183 42.68 95.58 -13.48
N ASN A 184 41.93 95.32 -12.41
CA ASN A 184 41.23 96.37 -11.65
C ASN A 184 42.23 97.39 -11.06
N LEU A 185 43.36 96.93 -10.52
CA LEU A 185 44.45 97.78 -10.02
C LEU A 185 45.11 98.60 -11.13
N LEU A 186 45.38 97.98 -12.28
CA LEU A 186 45.93 98.64 -13.47
C LEU A 186 44.98 99.73 -14.00
N ALA A 187 43.68 99.42 -14.08
CA ALA A 187 42.67 100.38 -14.49
C ALA A 187 42.54 101.54 -13.52
N LEU A 188 42.62 101.29 -12.20
CA LEU A 188 42.62 102.33 -11.17
C LEU A 188 43.86 103.24 -11.24
N ASN A 189 45.03 102.68 -11.56
CA ASN A 189 46.28 103.44 -11.70
C ASN A 189 46.37 104.24 -13.02
N ALA A 190 45.60 103.84 -14.04
CA ALA A 190 45.57 104.49 -15.36
C ALA A 190 44.45 105.54 -15.52
N ALA A 191 43.55 105.64 -14.55
CA ALA A 191 42.48 106.65 -14.45
C ALA A 191 42.94 107.86 -13.61
#